data_AF-A0A7V8YF80-F1
#
_entry.id   AF-A0A7V8YF80-F1
#
_cell.length_a   1.000
_cell.length_b   1.000
_cell.length_c   1.000
_cell.angle_alpha   90.00
_cell.angle_beta   90.00
_cell.angle_gamma   90.00
#
_symmetry.space_group_name_H-M   'P 1'
#
loop_
_entity.id
_entity.type
_entity.pdbx_description
1 polymer ?
#
loop_
_entity_poly.entity_id
_entity_poly.type
_entity_poly.pdbx_seq_one_letter_code
_entity_poly.pdbx_strand_id
1 'polypeptide(L)'
;MRSTFLADAAVTVDIEGRTISLATPTPPGSTDTTTTTTGERDEGTTTSSTEVPVVGEATSGGGDGVSAPVVAVLLLFAVLAGAALGYVTRRAMPAPRSAPASPSTTPSDEFVAAVIEVRDRVGNHVLSDRLGDGLATAGWASIDPTGALFDPSQHAAVDRTPTNDPSRDNMVAAVERHGYRDPSGAIARMPDVIVYRYEPGPTPEGAG
;
A
#
# COMPACT_ATOMS: atom_id res chain seq x y z
N MET A 1 -47.31 18.92 -17.45
CA MET A 1 -46.25 18.33 -18.30
C MET A 1 -45.90 16.97 -17.73
N ARG A 2 -46.09 15.90 -18.50
CA ARG A 2 -45.80 14.51 -18.10
C ARG A 2 -44.30 14.27 -18.17
N SER A 3 -43.67 13.90 -17.05
CA SER A 3 -42.29 13.41 -17.03
C SER A 3 -42.33 11.89 -17.19
N THR A 4 -41.91 11.42 -18.36
CA THR A 4 -41.70 9.99 -18.64
C THR A 4 -40.31 9.63 -18.14
N PHE A 5 -40.21 8.90 -17.04
CA PHE A 5 -38.96 8.26 -16.62
C PHE A 5 -38.74 7.01 -17.49
N LEU A 6 -37.67 7.05 -18.29
CA LEU A 6 -37.15 5.91 -19.03
C LEU A 6 -36.39 4.97 -18.06
N ALA A 7 -36.66 3.68 -18.22
CA ALA A 7 -36.19 2.59 -17.40
C ALA A 7 -34.70 2.26 -17.62
N ASP A 8 -34.04 1.92 -16.51
CA ASP A 8 -33.21 0.73 -16.29
C ASP A 8 -32.27 0.32 -17.43
N ALA A 9 -31.04 0.83 -17.40
CA ALA A 9 -29.92 0.32 -18.18
C ALA A 9 -28.98 -0.47 -17.25
N ALA A 10 -28.96 -1.79 -17.40
CA ALA A 10 -27.97 -2.65 -16.77
C ALA A 10 -26.57 -2.28 -17.29
N VAL A 11 -25.64 -2.05 -16.37
CA VAL A 11 -24.24 -1.75 -16.69
C VAL A 11 -23.47 -3.06 -16.75
N THR A 12 -23.01 -3.40 -17.95
CA THR A 12 -22.14 -4.55 -18.19
C THR A 12 -20.70 -4.07 -18.32
N VAL A 13 -19.78 -4.62 -17.52
CA VAL A 13 -18.34 -4.32 -17.61
C VAL A 13 -17.60 -5.59 -18.00
N ASP A 14 -16.80 -5.50 -19.07
CA ASP A 14 -15.92 -6.58 -19.53
C ASP A 14 -14.50 -6.29 -19.04
N ILE A 15 -13.95 -7.21 -18.25
CA ILE A 15 -12.56 -7.17 -17.79
C ILE A 15 -11.95 -8.52 -18.12
N GLU A 16 -10.89 -8.51 -18.94
CA GLU A 16 -10.09 -9.70 -19.29
C GLU A 16 -10.92 -10.88 -19.85
N GLY A 17 -11.94 -10.58 -20.66
CA GLY A 17 -12.80 -11.59 -21.28
C GLY A 17 -13.81 -12.22 -20.32
N ARG A 18 -13.98 -11.64 -19.13
CA ARG A 18 -14.99 -12.04 -18.15
C ARG A 18 -16.02 -10.94 -18.02
N THR A 19 -17.21 -11.18 -18.56
CA THR A 19 -18.34 -10.27 -18.46
C THR A 19 -18.92 -10.32 -17.04
N ILE A 20 -18.90 -9.18 -16.34
CA ILE A 20 -19.51 -9.03 -15.01
C ILE A 20 -20.78 -8.21 -15.18
N SER A 21 -21.94 -8.83 -14.91
CA SER A 21 -23.21 -8.13 -14.80
C SER A 21 -23.40 -7.66 -13.35
N LEU A 22 -23.44 -6.35 -13.15
CA LEU A 22 -23.75 -5.77 -11.85
C LEU A 22 -25.28 -5.75 -11.68
N ALA A 23 -25.78 -6.61 -10.80
CA ALA A 23 -27.18 -6.59 -10.42
C ALA A 23 -27.50 -5.28 -9.68
N THR A 24 -28.59 -4.62 -10.07
CA THR A 24 -29.08 -3.40 -9.44
C THR A 24 -29.33 -3.66 -7.95
N PRO A 25 -28.90 -2.77 -7.03
CA PRO A 25 -29.13 -2.96 -5.60
C PRO A 25 -30.63 -3.03 -5.32
N THR A 26 -31.08 -4.19 -4.82
CA THR A 26 -32.46 -4.41 -4.38
C THR A 26 -32.71 -3.56 -3.13
N PRO A 27 -33.81 -2.80 -3.04
CA PRO A 27 -34.13 -2.00 -1.86
C PRO A 27 -34.24 -2.90 -0.61
N PRO A 28 -33.70 -2.47 0.55
CA PRO A 28 -33.68 -3.30 1.75
C PRO A 28 -35.09 -3.42 2.34
N GLY A 29 -35.68 -4.61 2.26
CA GLY A 29 -37.00 -4.85 2.84
C GLY A 29 -37.64 -6.18 2.46
N SER A 30 -36.94 -7.31 2.61
CA SER A 30 -37.57 -8.63 2.78
C SER A 30 -36.55 -9.61 3.32
N THR A 31 -36.75 -10.00 4.58
CA THR A 31 -36.09 -11.16 5.19
C THR A 31 -36.75 -12.41 4.63
N ASP A 32 -36.05 -13.18 3.82
CA ASP A 32 -36.35 -14.60 3.68
C ASP A 32 -35.07 -15.42 3.64
N THR A 33 -35.02 -16.36 4.58
CA THR A 33 -34.01 -17.41 4.71
C THR A 33 -34.31 -18.50 3.69
N THR A 34 -33.36 -18.82 2.81
CA THR A 34 -33.35 -20.14 2.15
C THR A 34 -31.91 -20.59 1.90
N THR A 35 -31.52 -21.61 2.66
CA THR A 35 -30.37 -22.47 2.40
C THR A 35 -30.74 -23.44 1.27
N THR A 36 -29.99 -23.45 0.17
CA THR A 36 -30.02 -24.55 -0.81
C THR A 36 -28.59 -24.96 -1.16
N THR A 37 -28.21 -26.11 -0.63
CA THR A 37 -27.13 -26.99 -1.07
C THR A 37 -27.57 -27.75 -2.32
N THR A 38 -26.74 -27.82 -3.36
CA THR A 38 -26.64 -28.83 -4.46
C THR A 38 -25.65 -28.21 -5.47
N GLY A 39 -24.43 -28.70 -5.71
CA GLY A 39 -24.02 -30.06 -6.06
C GLY A 39 -23.91 -30.14 -7.58
N GLU A 40 -22.71 -30.06 -8.16
CA GLU A 40 -22.39 -30.77 -9.41
C GLU A 40 -20.87 -30.75 -9.65
N ARG A 41 -20.36 -31.95 -9.92
CA ARG A 41 -19.01 -32.34 -10.31
C ARG A 41 -18.93 -32.21 -11.83
N ASP A 42 -17.86 -31.63 -12.38
CA ASP A 42 -17.46 -31.98 -13.75
C ASP A 42 -15.94 -31.91 -13.94
N GLU A 43 -15.40 -33.05 -14.34
CA GLU A 43 -14.00 -33.27 -14.68
C GLU A 43 -13.85 -33.07 -16.19
N GLY A 44 -13.26 -31.94 -16.60
CA GLY A 44 -12.96 -31.64 -18.00
C GLY A 44 -11.47 -31.71 -18.28
N THR A 45 -11.00 -32.91 -18.67
CA THR A 45 -9.70 -33.10 -19.31
C THR A 45 -9.73 -32.47 -20.70
N THR A 46 -8.78 -31.59 -21.03
CA THR A 46 -8.50 -31.23 -22.44
C THR A 46 -7.01 -31.14 -22.66
N THR A 47 -6.46 -32.25 -23.15
CA THR A 47 -5.24 -32.30 -23.95
C THR A 47 -5.43 -31.49 -25.23
N SER A 48 -4.59 -30.49 -25.45
CA SER A 48 -4.35 -29.92 -26.79
C SER A 48 -2.86 -29.93 -27.07
N SER A 49 -2.56 -30.59 -28.18
CA SER A 49 -1.26 -30.92 -28.72
C SER A 49 -0.89 -29.93 -29.82
N THR A 50 0.41 -29.76 -30.04
CA THR A 50 1.04 -29.43 -31.33
C THR A 50 0.84 -28.00 -31.88
N GLU A 51 1.91 -27.20 -31.92
CA GLU A 51 2.61 -26.95 -33.18
C GLU A 51 4.01 -26.36 -32.94
N VAL A 52 5.00 -26.92 -33.64
CA VAL A 52 6.41 -26.51 -33.68
C VAL A 52 6.62 -25.72 -34.96
N PRO A 53 7.15 -24.50 -34.91
CA PRO A 53 7.82 -23.92 -36.07
C PRO A 53 9.34 -24.06 -35.97
N VAL A 54 9.87 -24.74 -36.98
CA VAL A 54 11.28 -24.94 -37.30
C VAL A 54 11.85 -23.68 -37.98
N VAL A 55 12.98 -23.21 -37.45
CA VAL A 55 14.16 -22.58 -38.09
C VAL A 55 13.94 -21.54 -39.21
N GLY A 56 14.38 -20.31 -38.92
CA GLY A 56 14.71 -19.28 -39.92
C GLY A 56 15.98 -18.54 -39.52
N GLU A 57 16.87 -18.37 -40.50
CA GLU A 57 18.30 -18.06 -40.42
C GLU A 57 18.73 -16.70 -39.85
N ALA A 58 19.95 -16.76 -39.32
CA ALA A 58 21.03 -15.77 -39.27
C ALA A 58 20.77 -14.38 -39.91
N THR A 59 20.86 -13.36 -39.06
CA THR A 59 21.36 -12.04 -39.44
C THR A 59 22.58 -11.70 -38.61
N SER A 60 23.74 -11.82 -39.25
CA SER A 60 25.01 -11.27 -38.82
C SER A 60 25.05 -9.77 -39.13
N GLY A 61 25.15 -8.96 -38.07
CA GLY A 61 25.44 -7.52 -38.10
C GLY A 61 25.37 -7.06 -36.65
N GLY A 62 26.38 -6.48 -36.02
CA GLY A 62 27.45 -5.64 -36.52
C GLY A 62 27.54 -4.49 -35.52
N GLY A 63 28.67 -4.39 -34.81
CA GLY A 63 29.23 -3.16 -34.25
C GLY A 63 28.40 -2.31 -33.29
N ASP A 64 28.95 -2.16 -32.08
CA ASP A 64 29.02 -0.90 -31.34
C ASP A 64 27.76 -0.40 -30.61
N GLY A 65 27.78 -0.60 -29.28
CA GLY A 65 26.95 0.19 -28.36
C GLY A 65 26.38 -0.60 -27.20
N VAL A 66 27.22 -1.27 -26.40
CA VAL A 66 26.78 -1.69 -25.05
C VAL A 66 26.55 -0.41 -24.25
N SER A 67 25.29 0.00 -24.16
CA SER A 67 24.88 1.13 -23.35
C SER A 67 25.23 0.83 -21.89
N ALA A 68 25.82 1.83 -21.22
CA ALA A 68 26.29 1.75 -19.84
C ALA A 68 25.33 1.12 -18.79
N PRO A 69 23.98 1.14 -18.90
CA PRO A 69 23.14 0.53 -17.86
C PRO A 69 23.14 -1.01 -17.86
N VAL A 70 23.50 -1.70 -18.95
CA VAL A 70 23.41 -3.18 -19.01
C VAL A 70 24.56 -3.86 -18.26
N VAL A 71 25.75 -3.26 -18.25
CA VAL A 71 26.92 -3.77 -17.52
C VAL A 71 26.72 -3.67 -16.00
N ALA A 72 26.02 -2.63 -15.53
CA ALA A 72 25.73 -2.43 -14.11
C ALA A 72 24.78 -3.50 -13.55
N VAL A 73 23.76 -3.91 -14.32
CA VAL A 73 22.80 -4.96 -13.90
C VAL A 73 23.46 -6.34 -13.86
N LEU A 74 24.34 -6.66 -14.82
CA LEU A 74 25.06 -7.94 -14.83
C LEU A 74 26.10 -8.06 -13.69
N LEU A 75 26.76 -6.96 -13.32
CA LEU A 75 27.66 -6.96 -12.15
C LEU A 75 26.89 -7.12 -10.83
N LEU A 76 25.69 -6.56 -10.70
CA LEU A 76 24.84 -6.73 -9.51
C LEU A 76 24.41 -8.20 -9.31
N PHE A 77 24.04 -8.90 -10.40
CA PHE A 77 23.69 -10.32 -10.36
C PHE A 77 24.89 -11.22 -10.07
N ALA A 78 26.09 -10.89 -10.57
CA ALA A 78 27.30 -11.67 -10.31
C ALA A 78 27.77 -11.58 -8.84
N VAL A 79 27.59 -10.43 -8.18
CA VAL A 79 27.90 -10.26 -6.75
C VAL A 79 26.91 -11.03 -5.86
N LEU A 80 25.63 -11.08 -6.25
CA LEU A 80 24.61 -11.90 -5.56
C LEU A 80 24.86 -13.42 -5.72
N ALA A 81 25.33 -13.87 -6.89
CA ALA A 81 25.64 -15.28 -7.12
C ALA A 81 26.97 -15.74 -6.49
N GLY A 82 28.00 -14.89 -6.46
CA GLY A 82 29.30 -15.20 -5.86
C GLY A 82 29.29 -15.34 -4.33
N ALA A 83 28.42 -14.60 -3.64
CA ALA A 83 28.28 -14.67 -2.19
C ALA A 83 27.65 -16.00 -1.70
N ALA A 84 26.91 -16.71 -2.56
CA ALA A 84 26.24 -17.96 -2.21
C ALA A 84 27.19 -19.18 -2.15
N LEU A 85 28.32 -19.16 -2.89
CA LEU A 85 29.19 -20.34 -3.00
C LEU A 85 30.36 -20.37 -2.01
N GLY A 86 30.72 -19.23 -1.41
CA GLY A 86 31.81 -19.13 -0.43
C GLY A 86 31.45 -19.59 1.00
N TYR A 87 30.17 -19.74 1.32
CA TYR A 87 29.72 -19.93 2.70
C TYR A 87 29.71 -21.40 3.18
N VAL A 88 29.88 -22.39 2.27
CA VAL A 88 29.47 -23.78 2.56
C VAL A 88 30.58 -24.71 3.10
N THR A 89 31.87 -24.36 3.06
CA THR A 89 32.94 -25.36 3.33
C THR A 89 33.76 -25.20 4.60
N ARG A 90 33.51 -24.24 5.49
CA ARG A 90 34.17 -24.23 6.82
C ARG A 90 33.44 -25.14 7.83
N ARG A 91 33.55 -26.45 7.61
CA ARG A 91 33.37 -27.44 8.68
C ARG A 91 34.67 -27.53 9.48
N ALA A 92 34.68 -26.96 10.68
CA ALA A 92 35.62 -27.29 11.74
C ALA A 92 34.87 -27.53 13.05
N MET A 93 35.40 -28.45 13.86
CA MET A 93 34.76 -29.29 14.89
C MET A 93 33.90 -28.60 15.99
N PRO A 94 32.96 -29.36 16.61
CA PRO A 94 32.05 -28.86 17.63
C PRO A 94 32.72 -28.74 19.00
N ALA A 95 33.05 -27.51 19.41
CA ALA A 95 33.12 -27.15 20.82
C ALA A 95 31.70 -27.18 21.43
N PRO A 96 31.53 -27.37 22.75
CA PRO A 96 30.22 -27.24 23.40
C PRO A 96 29.65 -25.88 23.02
N ARG A 97 28.65 -25.89 22.13
CA ARG A 97 28.04 -24.67 21.61
C ARG A 97 27.35 -24.00 22.79
N SER A 98 27.97 -22.94 23.31
CA SER A 98 27.19 -21.83 23.84
C SER A 98 26.06 -21.60 22.83
N ALA A 99 24.82 -21.80 23.27
CA ALA A 99 23.66 -21.64 22.42
C ALA A 99 23.84 -20.34 21.62
N PRO A 100 23.74 -20.37 20.27
CA PRO A 100 23.90 -19.15 19.50
C PRO A 100 22.90 -18.16 20.07
N ALA A 101 23.42 -17.04 20.60
CA ALA A 101 22.58 -15.93 21.01
C ALA A 101 21.65 -15.67 19.84
N SER A 102 20.34 -15.83 20.06
CA SER A 102 19.35 -15.59 19.02
C SER A 102 19.63 -14.20 18.45
N PRO A 103 19.83 -14.06 17.13
CA PRO A 103 20.07 -12.74 16.57
C PRO A 103 18.86 -11.89 16.92
N SER A 104 19.06 -10.83 17.69
CA SER A 104 18.07 -9.78 17.85
C SER A 104 17.99 -9.05 16.52
N THR A 105 17.12 -9.52 15.63
CA THR A 105 16.85 -8.91 14.32
C THR A 105 15.96 -7.68 14.52
N THR A 106 16.42 -6.72 15.32
CA THR A 106 15.79 -5.40 15.36
C THR A 106 16.20 -4.67 14.09
N PRO A 107 15.26 -4.24 13.24
CA PRO A 107 15.60 -3.43 12.07
C PRO A 107 16.27 -2.14 12.51
N SER A 108 17.23 -1.64 11.73
CA SER A 108 17.85 -0.34 12.01
C SER A 108 16.86 0.80 11.78
N ASP A 109 16.98 1.88 12.55
CA ASP A 109 16.13 3.07 12.40
C ASP A 109 16.23 3.68 10.99
N GLU A 110 17.42 3.64 10.38
CA GLU A 110 17.63 4.10 9.00
C GLU A 110 16.82 3.28 7.98
N PHE A 111 16.76 1.96 8.16
CA PHE A 111 15.94 1.11 7.30
C PHE A 111 14.46 1.44 7.47
N VAL A 112 14.00 1.63 8.71
CA VAL A 112 12.60 1.97 8.98
C VAL A 112 12.24 3.34 8.40
N ALA A 113 13.11 4.34 8.54
CA ALA A 113 12.93 5.65 7.92
C ALA A 113 12.80 5.54 6.40
N ALA A 114 13.64 4.71 5.75
CA ALA A 114 13.53 4.46 4.31
C ALA A 114 12.20 3.79 3.92
N VAL A 115 11.71 2.84 4.72
CA VAL A 115 10.41 2.19 4.48
C VAL A 115 9.26 3.19 4.64
N ILE A 116 9.31 4.06 5.64
CA ILE A 116 8.32 5.13 5.84
C ILE A 116 8.29 6.08 4.63
N GLU A 117 9.46 6.49 4.14
CA GLU A 117 9.55 7.36 2.96
C GLU A 117 9.01 6.69 1.69
N VAL A 118 9.28 5.38 1.52
CA VAL A 118 8.70 4.60 0.41
C VAL A 118 7.18 4.55 0.54
N ARG A 119 6.65 4.27 1.74
CA ARG A 119 5.20 4.23 2.00
C ARG A 119 4.51 5.54 1.58
N ASP A 120 5.08 6.67 1.95
CA ASP A 120 4.52 8.00 1.66
C ASP A 120 4.49 8.32 0.15
N ARG A 121 5.41 7.75 -0.64
CA ARG A 121 5.50 8.00 -2.09
C ARG A 121 4.70 7.04 -2.94
N VAL A 122 4.28 5.91 -2.37
CA VAL A 122 3.53 4.90 -3.11
C VAL A 122 2.10 5.40 -3.32
N GLY A 123 1.76 5.76 -4.56
CA GLY A 123 0.39 6.21 -4.92
C GLY A 123 -0.68 5.12 -4.87
N ASN A 124 -0.32 3.87 -4.55
CA ASN A 124 -1.24 2.75 -4.38
C ASN A 124 -1.57 2.55 -2.90
N HIS A 125 -2.81 2.83 -2.51
CA HIS A 125 -3.28 2.74 -1.12
C HIS A 125 -3.09 1.34 -0.51
N VAL A 126 -3.39 0.26 -1.25
CA VAL A 126 -3.25 -1.11 -0.74
C VAL A 126 -1.80 -1.43 -0.38
N LEU A 127 -0.84 -0.97 -1.18
CA LEU A 127 0.58 -1.16 -0.89
C LEU A 127 1.03 -0.29 0.29
N SER A 128 0.55 0.95 0.39
CA SER A 128 0.84 1.82 1.52
C SER A 128 0.32 1.24 2.84
N ASP A 129 -0.90 0.70 2.84
CA ASP A 129 -1.49 0.04 4.00
C ASP A 129 -0.69 -1.20 4.40
N ARG A 130 -0.31 -2.02 3.42
CA ARG A 130 0.50 -3.21 3.67
C ARG A 130 1.89 -2.89 4.25
N LEU A 131 2.50 -1.78 3.83
CA LEU A 131 3.74 -1.29 4.43
C LEU A 131 3.50 -0.80 5.87
N GLY A 132 2.38 -0.12 6.12
CA GLY A 132 1.92 0.28 7.46
C GLY A 132 1.75 -0.91 8.40
N ASP A 133 1.07 -1.98 7.94
CA ASP A 133 0.87 -3.21 8.69
C ASP A 133 2.21 -3.92 9.02
N GLY A 134 3.15 -3.89 8.07
CA GLY A 134 4.50 -4.41 8.25
C GLY A 134 5.26 -3.65 9.34
N LEU A 135 5.18 -2.31 9.32
CA LEU A 135 5.77 -1.46 10.36
C LEU A 135 5.13 -1.71 11.74
N ALA A 136 3.80 -1.82 11.80
CA ALA A 136 3.08 -2.15 13.02
C ALA A 136 3.50 -3.51 13.59
N THR A 137 3.66 -4.51 12.73
CA THR A 137 4.17 -5.85 13.12
C THR A 137 5.60 -5.78 13.66
N ALA A 138 6.42 -4.86 13.17
CA ALA A 138 7.76 -4.58 13.67
C ALA A 138 7.79 -3.71 14.95
N GLY A 139 6.62 -3.36 15.50
CA GLY A 139 6.49 -2.58 16.74
C GLY A 139 6.45 -1.06 16.54
N TRP A 140 6.38 -0.59 15.29
CA TRP A 140 6.31 0.84 14.99
C TRP A 140 4.84 1.29 14.91
N ALA A 141 4.47 2.22 15.77
CA ALA A 141 3.09 2.69 15.86
C ALA A 141 2.89 3.97 15.03
N SER A 142 1.92 3.97 14.12
CA SER A 142 1.53 5.19 13.42
C SER A 142 0.76 6.13 14.34
N ILE A 143 0.97 7.43 14.19
CA ILE A 143 0.30 8.48 14.96
C ILE A 143 -0.71 9.17 14.05
N ASP A 144 -1.99 9.08 14.41
CA ASP A 144 -3.09 9.81 13.78
C ASP A 144 -3.81 10.67 14.84
N PRO A 145 -3.44 11.97 14.95
CA PRO A 145 -4.07 12.88 15.90
C PRO A 145 -5.33 13.56 15.35
N THR A 146 -5.99 13.03 14.31
CA THR A 146 -7.20 13.65 13.74
C THR A 146 -8.27 13.86 14.82
N GLY A 147 -8.77 15.09 14.94
CA GLY A 147 -9.73 15.48 15.96
C GLY A 147 -9.15 15.67 17.37
N ALA A 148 -7.83 15.57 17.58
CA ALA A 148 -7.18 15.95 18.82
C ALA A 148 -6.84 17.46 18.85
N LEU A 149 -6.53 17.98 20.03
CA LEU A 149 -5.99 19.34 20.16
C LEU A 149 -4.59 19.39 19.54
N PHE A 150 -4.27 20.45 18.80
CA PHE A 150 -2.94 20.65 18.26
C PHE A 150 -1.93 20.90 19.38
N ASP A 151 -0.88 20.08 19.43
CA ASP A 151 0.27 20.23 20.32
C ASP A 151 1.55 20.37 19.48
N PRO A 152 2.24 21.53 19.48
CA PRO A 152 3.45 21.73 18.70
C PRO A 152 4.65 20.89 19.18
N SER A 153 4.58 20.28 20.37
CA SER A 153 5.60 19.35 20.85
C SER A 153 5.44 17.93 20.28
N GLN A 154 4.26 17.62 19.73
CA GLN A 154 3.94 16.30 19.18
C GLN A 154 3.51 16.33 17.72
N HIS A 155 3.11 17.49 17.17
CA HIS A 155 2.58 17.66 15.83
C HIS A 155 3.31 18.77 15.06
N ALA A 156 3.51 18.59 13.77
CA ALA A 156 4.00 19.62 12.86
C ALA A 156 2.83 20.21 12.05
N ALA A 157 2.43 21.45 12.33
CA ALA A 157 1.38 22.11 11.55
C ALA A 157 1.94 22.57 10.19
N VAL A 158 1.45 21.98 9.11
CA VAL A 158 1.86 22.29 7.73
C VAL A 158 0.87 23.22 7.02
N ASP A 159 -0.41 23.11 7.36
CA ASP A 159 -1.45 23.98 6.80
C ASP A 159 -2.59 24.25 7.80
N ARG A 160 -3.51 25.14 7.42
CA ARG A 160 -4.68 25.53 8.20
C ARG A 160 -5.93 25.50 7.35
N THR A 161 -7.01 24.98 7.91
CA THR A 161 -8.34 24.98 7.27
C THR A 161 -9.30 25.85 8.08
N PRO A 162 -10.03 26.79 7.45
CA PRO A 162 -11.00 27.61 8.15
C PRO A 162 -12.19 26.79 8.66
N THR A 163 -12.76 27.19 9.80
CA THR A 163 -13.98 26.62 10.38
C THR A 163 -14.88 27.71 10.94
N ASN A 164 -16.20 27.54 10.78
CA ASN A 164 -17.21 28.39 11.42
C ASN A 164 -17.60 27.89 12.83
N ASP A 165 -17.08 26.73 13.23
CA ASP A 165 -17.32 26.15 14.55
C ASP A 165 -16.19 26.56 15.51
N PRO A 166 -16.46 27.42 16.50
CA PRO A 166 -15.44 27.87 17.45
C PRO A 166 -14.93 26.74 18.35
N SER A 167 -15.68 25.65 18.53
CA SER A 167 -15.23 24.51 19.33
C SER A 167 -14.12 23.70 18.66
N ARG A 168 -13.96 23.87 17.34
CA ARG A 168 -12.92 23.20 16.55
C ARG A 168 -11.64 24.01 16.40
N ASP A 169 -11.59 25.24 16.92
CA ASP A 169 -10.39 26.06 16.80
C ASP A 169 -9.17 25.37 17.45
N ASN A 170 -8.04 25.35 16.73
CA ASN A 170 -6.80 24.64 17.12
C ASN A 170 -6.92 23.11 17.22
N MET A 171 -7.99 22.49 16.72
CA MET A 171 -8.04 21.03 16.60
C MET A 171 -7.38 20.58 15.28
N VAL A 172 -6.79 19.39 15.28
CA VAL A 172 -6.28 18.77 14.06
C VAL A 172 -7.45 18.39 13.15
N ALA A 173 -7.51 19.02 11.98
CA ALA A 173 -8.53 18.78 10.97
C ALA A 173 -8.25 17.51 10.17
N ALA A 174 -6.99 17.31 9.78
CA ALA A 174 -6.54 16.16 9.02
C ALA A 174 -5.05 15.92 9.22
N VAL A 175 -4.61 14.71 8.92
CA VAL A 175 -3.20 14.34 8.82
C VAL A 175 -2.80 14.33 7.35
N GLU A 176 -1.86 15.20 6.99
CA GLU A 176 -1.29 15.19 5.64
C GLU A 176 -0.24 14.10 5.51
N ARG A 177 0.53 13.87 6.59
CA ARG A 177 1.57 12.84 6.64
C ARG A 177 1.62 12.18 8.00
N HIS A 178 1.56 10.85 8.00
CA HIS A 178 1.57 10.08 9.24
C HIS A 178 2.88 10.23 10.02
N GLY A 179 2.74 10.40 11.34
CA GLY A 179 3.84 10.30 12.29
C GLY A 179 4.07 8.85 12.73
N TYR A 180 5.19 8.60 13.39
CA TYR A 180 5.53 7.28 13.91
C TYR A 180 6.22 7.34 15.27
N ARG A 181 5.88 6.37 16.13
CA ARG A 181 6.64 6.05 17.34
C ARG A 181 7.43 4.78 17.13
N ASP A 182 8.65 4.80 17.64
CA ASP A 182 9.47 3.60 17.71
C ASP A 182 8.90 2.62 18.77
N PRO A 183 9.42 1.38 18.83
CA PRO A 183 8.99 0.40 19.83
C PRO A 183 9.26 0.82 21.30
N SER A 184 10.13 1.82 21.54
CA SER A 184 10.38 2.38 22.87
C SER A 184 9.33 3.43 23.27
N GLY A 185 8.52 3.90 22.31
CA GLY A 185 7.51 4.94 22.47
C GLY A 185 8.00 6.35 22.14
N ALA A 186 9.27 6.52 21.74
CA ALA A 186 9.78 7.80 21.31
C ALA A 186 9.23 8.17 19.93
N ILE A 187 8.97 9.46 19.70
CA ILE A 187 8.51 9.96 18.40
C ILE A 187 9.70 9.94 17.45
N ALA A 188 9.71 9.00 16.53
CA ALA A 188 10.70 8.92 15.47
C ALA A 188 10.42 9.93 14.36
N ARG A 189 9.14 10.27 14.14
CA ARG A 189 8.70 11.30 13.20
C ARG A 189 7.39 11.91 13.68
N MET A 190 7.34 13.24 13.74
CA MET A 190 6.08 13.95 14.02
C MET A 190 5.11 13.82 12.83
N PRO A 191 3.80 13.68 13.07
CA PRO A 191 2.80 13.79 12.02
C PRO A 191 2.74 15.23 11.51
N ASP A 192 2.62 15.37 10.20
CA ASP A 192 2.28 16.65 9.59
C ASP A 192 0.76 16.78 9.55
N VAL A 193 0.26 17.88 10.08
CA VAL A 193 -1.17 18.08 10.33
C VAL A 193 -1.68 19.39 9.73
N ILE A 194 -2.94 19.35 9.31
CA ILE A 194 -3.74 20.51 8.96
C ILE A 194 -4.57 20.87 10.20
N VAL A 195 -4.52 22.12 10.63
CA VAL A 195 -5.19 22.57 11.87
C VAL A 195 -6.39 23.46 11.54
N TYR A 196 -7.51 23.24 12.22
CA TYR A 196 -8.66 24.13 12.11
C TYR A 196 -8.35 25.51 12.66
N ARG A 197 -8.82 26.54 11.94
CA ARG A 197 -8.80 27.93 12.38
C ARG A 197 -10.18 28.52 12.36
N TYR A 198 -10.64 28.99 13.51
CA TYR A 198 -11.93 29.65 13.59
C TYR A 198 -11.90 30.97 12.84
N GLU A 199 -12.71 31.06 11.81
CA GLU A 199 -12.97 32.27 11.05
C GLU A 199 -14.49 32.47 11.07
N PRO A 200 -15.01 33.47 11.79
CA PRO A 200 -16.42 33.77 11.76
C PRO A 200 -16.79 34.09 10.30
N GLY A 201 -17.69 33.27 9.73
CA GLY A 201 -18.22 33.52 8.40
C GLY A 201 -18.73 34.96 8.28
N PRO A 202 -18.73 35.53 7.06
CA PRO A 202 -19.10 36.93 6.86
C PRO A 202 -20.47 37.19 7.49
N THR A 203 -20.48 38.09 8.48
CA THR A 203 -21.73 38.56 9.07
C THR A 203 -22.59 39.08 7.93
N PRO A 204 -23.83 38.60 7.75
CA PRO A 204 -24.69 39.10 6.68
C PRO A 204 -24.90 40.61 6.90
N GLU A 205 -24.28 41.42 6.03
CA GLU A 205 -24.48 42.86 5.98
C GLU A 205 -25.95 43.12 5.63
N GLY A 206 -26.80 43.35 6.65
CA GLY A 206 -28.23 43.61 6.44
C GLY A 206 -29.17 43.26 7.57
N ALA A 207 -28.70 42.70 8.69
CA ALA A 207 -29.53 42.52 9.89
C ALA A 207 -29.40 43.76 10.81
N GLY A 208 -30.01 44.88 10.41
CA GLY A 208 -30.06 46.13 11.18
C GLY A 208 -31.39 46.85 11.00
#